data_AF-A0A945GGH2-F1
#
_entry.id   AF-A0A945GGH2-F1
#
_cell.length_a   1.000
_cell.length_b   1.000
_cell.length_c   1.000
_cell.angle_alpha   90.00
_cell.angle_beta   90.00
_cell.angle_gamma   90.00
#
_symmetry.space_group_name_H-M   'P 1'
#
loop_
_entity.id
_entity.type
_entity.pdbx_description
1 polymer ?
#
loop_
_entity_poly.entity_id
_entity_poly.type
_entity_poly.pdbx_seq_one_letter_code
_entity_poly.pdbx_strand_id
1 'polypeptide(L)'
;MKKNIFATTTIFFSAMFFAPRAHAACSFPASGNVNIASSCGIDAGKVDGPDTGTGTTNSAVLTASAGTITIGTNATLAAGSITITSGTIALASGAELKPKTPIFAVDSESPPDGYAATLTFYTVTATGRVRKNTLTSVTATDCNDAAFSTTNCCLAPEYC
;
A
#
# COMPACT_ATOMS: atom_id res chain seq x y z
N MET A 1 -0.12 -28.77 -65.27
CA MET A 1 0.21 -27.68 -64.33
C MET A 1 -0.11 -28.14 -62.91
N LYS A 2 0.90 -28.42 -62.07
CA LYS A 2 0.73 -28.82 -60.66
C LYS A 2 0.59 -27.55 -59.81
N LYS A 3 -0.55 -27.37 -59.14
CA LYS A 3 -0.76 -26.29 -58.16
C LYS A 3 -0.31 -26.80 -56.79
N ASN A 4 0.82 -26.30 -56.31
CA ASN A 4 1.27 -26.50 -54.93
C ASN A 4 0.54 -25.47 -54.04
N ILE A 5 -0.31 -25.95 -53.15
CA ILE A 5 -0.98 -25.13 -52.14
C ILE A 5 -0.05 -25.10 -50.92
N PHE A 6 0.59 -23.95 -50.71
CA PHE A 6 1.35 -23.66 -49.50
C PHE A 6 0.35 -23.38 -48.36
N ALA A 7 0.23 -24.30 -47.41
CA ALA A 7 -0.60 -24.11 -46.22
C ALA A 7 0.23 -23.36 -45.16
N THR A 8 -0.10 -22.09 -44.94
CA THR A 8 0.49 -21.27 -43.87
C THR A 8 -0.25 -21.58 -42.56
N THR A 9 0.35 -22.37 -41.69
CA THR A 9 -0.18 -22.66 -40.35
C THR A 9 0.11 -21.46 -39.43
N THR A 10 -0.91 -20.61 -39.22
CA THR A 10 -0.84 -19.53 -38.23
C THR A 10 -0.94 -20.12 -36.82
N ILE A 11 0.16 -20.13 -36.08
CA ILE A 11 0.18 -20.46 -34.65
C ILE A 11 -0.39 -19.26 -33.89
N PHE A 12 -1.62 -19.38 -33.38
CA PHE A 12 -2.19 -18.43 -32.43
C PHE A 12 -1.48 -18.61 -31.07
N PHE A 13 -0.59 -17.68 -30.72
CA PHE A 13 -0.05 -17.56 -29.38
C PHE A 13 -1.18 -17.01 -28.48
N SER A 14 -1.90 -17.89 -27.79
CA SER A 14 -2.83 -17.47 -26.74
C SER A 14 -2.03 -16.74 -25.66
N ALA A 15 -2.15 -15.42 -25.61
CA ALA A 15 -1.72 -14.64 -24.47
C ALA A 15 -2.53 -15.15 -23.26
N MET A 16 -1.88 -15.96 -22.41
CA MET A 16 -2.37 -16.21 -21.07
C MET A 16 -2.35 -14.88 -20.33
N PHE A 17 -3.46 -14.16 -20.40
CA PHE A 17 -3.77 -13.09 -19.46
C PHE A 17 -3.92 -13.76 -18.10
N PHE A 18 -2.83 -13.82 -17.34
CA PHE A 18 -2.90 -14.10 -15.92
C PHE A 18 -3.74 -12.98 -15.31
N ALA A 19 -5.02 -13.25 -15.06
CA ALA A 19 -5.83 -12.37 -14.25
C ALA A 19 -5.08 -12.15 -12.93
N PRO A 20 -4.74 -10.90 -12.55
CA PRO A 20 -4.14 -10.68 -11.25
C PRO A 20 -5.15 -11.20 -10.23
N ARG A 21 -4.77 -12.24 -9.48
CA ARG A 21 -5.57 -12.67 -8.32
C ARG A 21 -5.66 -11.44 -7.42
N ALA A 22 -6.87 -10.91 -7.25
CA ALA A 22 -7.14 -9.87 -6.28
C ALA A 22 -6.82 -10.45 -4.90
N HIS A 23 -5.66 -10.08 -4.35
CA HIS A 23 -5.35 -10.35 -2.95
C HIS A 23 -6.03 -9.26 -2.12
N ALA A 24 -6.50 -9.61 -0.92
CA ALA A 24 -7.04 -8.63 0.01
C ALA A 24 -5.96 -7.59 0.34
N ALA A 25 -6.33 -6.32 0.55
CA ALA A 25 -5.38 -5.31 0.99
C ALA A 25 -4.79 -5.68 2.36
N CYS A 26 -3.50 -5.43 2.56
CA CYS A 26 -2.90 -5.60 3.89
C CYS A 26 -3.45 -4.56 4.86
N SER A 27 -3.97 -5.00 6.00
CA SER A 27 -4.48 -4.11 7.05
C SER A 27 -3.36 -3.79 8.04
N PHE A 28 -2.69 -2.66 7.84
CA PHE A 28 -1.68 -2.17 8.78
C PHE A 28 -2.29 -1.13 9.74
N PRO A 29 -2.07 -1.24 11.05
CA PRO A 29 -2.56 -0.24 12.00
C PRO A 29 -1.85 1.11 11.80
N ALA A 30 -2.41 2.17 12.38
CA ALA A 30 -1.73 3.48 12.45
C ALA A 30 -0.39 3.35 13.17
N SER A 31 -0.36 2.65 14.30
CA SER A 31 0.84 2.46 15.11
C SER A 31 1.01 1.02 15.59
N GLY A 32 2.25 0.57 15.68
CA GLY A 32 2.65 -0.65 16.38
C GLY A 32 3.06 -1.81 15.48
N ASN A 33 3.32 -2.95 16.13
CA ASN A 33 3.73 -4.19 15.46
C ASN A 33 2.53 -4.86 14.77
N VAL A 34 2.80 -5.65 13.73
CA VAL A 34 1.76 -6.39 13.00
C VAL A 34 2.17 -7.83 12.77
N ASN A 35 1.22 -8.76 12.93
CA ASN A 35 1.37 -10.14 12.53
C ASN A 35 0.41 -10.46 11.38
N ILE A 36 0.97 -10.77 10.21
CA ILE A 36 0.21 -11.15 9.02
C ILE A 36 0.14 -12.68 8.96
N ALA A 37 -1.06 -13.22 9.17
CA ALA A 37 -1.34 -14.65 9.17
C ALA A 37 -2.22 -15.11 7.98
N SER A 38 -2.50 -14.21 7.04
CA SER A 38 -3.26 -14.50 5.82
C SER A 38 -2.68 -13.73 4.64
N SER A 39 -2.94 -14.20 3.41
CA SER A 39 -2.40 -13.53 2.22
C SER A 39 -3.04 -12.16 2.03
N CYS A 40 -2.23 -11.16 1.77
CA CYS A 40 -2.65 -9.79 1.49
C CYS A 40 -1.69 -9.11 0.51
N GLY A 41 -2.03 -7.92 0.03
CA GLY A 41 -1.14 -7.15 -0.84
C GLY A 41 -1.12 -5.66 -0.59
N ILE A 42 -0.06 -5.04 -1.08
CA ILE A 42 0.08 -3.58 -1.25
C ILE A 42 -0.03 -3.31 -2.75
N ASP A 43 -0.96 -2.44 -3.13
CA ASP A 43 -1.22 -2.14 -4.54
C ASP A 43 -0.04 -1.44 -5.22
N ALA A 44 0.00 -1.56 -6.56
CA ALA A 44 1.06 -0.97 -7.38
C ALA A 44 1.23 0.54 -7.11
N GLY A 45 2.48 0.98 -6.98
CA GLY A 45 2.84 2.38 -6.74
C GLY A 45 2.46 2.93 -5.36
N LYS A 46 1.97 2.10 -4.43
CA LYS A 46 1.62 2.53 -3.07
C LYS A 46 2.73 2.25 -2.07
N VAL A 47 2.75 3.03 -0.99
CA VAL A 47 3.57 2.78 0.20
C VAL A 47 2.64 2.30 1.31
N ASP A 48 3.02 1.27 2.04
CA ASP A 48 2.35 0.93 3.30
C ASP A 48 3.27 0.09 4.20
N GLY A 49 2.77 -0.24 5.39
CA GLY A 49 3.40 -1.10 6.38
C GLY A 49 3.18 -0.63 7.81
N PRO A 50 3.67 -1.38 8.81
CA PRO A 50 3.57 -0.99 10.20
C PRO A 50 4.56 0.14 10.52
N ASP A 51 4.14 1.06 11.39
CA ASP A 51 4.97 2.19 11.80
C ASP A 51 4.89 2.39 13.31
N THR A 52 6.03 2.63 13.97
CA THR A 52 6.07 3.06 15.37
C THR A 52 7.44 3.66 15.69
N GLY A 53 7.54 4.46 16.76
CA GLY A 53 8.76 5.14 17.16
C GLY A 53 8.71 6.67 17.02
N THR A 54 9.88 7.30 16.99
CA THR A 54 10.02 8.77 16.96
C THR A 54 11.02 9.24 15.91
N GLY A 55 10.92 10.51 15.51
CA GLY A 55 11.83 11.14 14.54
C GLY A 55 11.92 10.36 13.23
N THR A 56 13.16 10.05 12.82
CA THR A 56 13.47 9.32 11.58
C THR A 56 13.52 7.80 11.74
N THR A 57 13.14 7.26 12.90
CA THR A 57 13.26 5.82 13.18
C THR A 57 11.90 5.14 13.22
N ASN A 58 11.72 4.12 12.37
CA ASN A 58 10.66 3.12 12.49
C ASN A 58 11.18 1.91 13.27
N SER A 59 10.50 1.55 14.36
CA SER A 59 10.81 0.39 15.22
C SER A 59 9.74 -0.71 15.15
N ALA A 60 8.73 -0.57 14.28
CA ALA A 60 7.65 -1.53 14.21
C ALA A 60 8.10 -2.84 13.55
N VAL A 61 7.70 -3.96 14.14
CA VAL A 61 7.99 -5.29 13.62
C VAL A 61 6.82 -5.77 12.78
N LEU A 62 7.12 -6.12 11.53
CA LEU A 62 6.23 -6.93 10.70
C LEU A 62 6.61 -8.40 10.84
N THR A 63 5.67 -9.24 11.27
CA THR A 63 5.82 -10.70 11.27
C THR A 63 4.95 -11.30 10.18
N ALA A 64 5.55 -11.98 9.21
CA ALA A 64 4.85 -12.81 8.24
C ALA A 64 4.77 -14.25 8.78
N SER A 65 3.67 -14.57 9.47
CA SER A 65 3.49 -15.87 10.12
C SER A 65 2.76 -16.89 9.26
N ALA A 66 1.96 -16.47 8.28
CA ALA A 66 1.37 -17.36 7.28
C ALA A 66 0.95 -16.57 6.04
N GLY A 67 0.56 -17.29 4.98
CA GLY A 67 0.14 -16.69 3.72
C GLY A 67 1.26 -15.97 2.96
N THR A 68 0.87 -15.12 2.01
CA THR A 68 1.77 -14.33 1.18
C THR A 68 1.44 -12.85 1.26
N ILE A 69 2.42 -12.02 1.61
CA ILE A 69 2.35 -10.57 1.44
C ILE A 69 2.86 -10.26 0.03
N THR A 70 1.98 -9.83 -0.86
CA THR A 70 2.34 -9.43 -2.22
C THR A 70 2.54 -7.93 -2.31
N ILE A 71 3.73 -7.49 -2.67
CA ILE A 71 4.04 -6.07 -2.88
C ILE A 71 3.98 -5.82 -4.38
N GLY A 72 3.00 -5.00 -4.79
CA GLY A 72 2.72 -4.67 -6.17
C GLY A 72 3.86 -3.95 -6.89
N THR A 73 3.73 -3.81 -8.20
CA THR A 73 4.75 -3.16 -9.05
C THR A 73 5.03 -1.75 -8.57
N ASN A 74 6.31 -1.39 -8.40
CA ASN A 74 6.74 -0.09 -7.85
C ASN A 74 6.14 0.28 -6.48
N ALA A 75 5.58 -0.69 -5.75
CA ALA A 75 5.07 -0.46 -4.40
C ALA A 75 6.17 -0.61 -3.36
N THR A 76 5.92 -0.14 -2.15
CA THR A 76 6.90 -0.18 -1.05
C THR A 76 6.25 -0.73 0.21
N LEU A 77 6.87 -1.76 0.79
CA LEU A 77 6.62 -2.15 2.19
C LEU A 77 7.69 -1.51 3.08
N ALA A 78 7.29 -0.55 3.90
CA ALA A 78 8.14 0.09 4.91
C ALA A 78 7.81 -0.47 6.30
N ALA A 79 8.83 -0.84 7.07
CA ALA A 79 8.68 -1.35 8.43
C ALA A 79 9.93 -1.02 9.24
N GLY A 80 9.90 -1.16 10.56
CA GLY A 80 11.11 -1.09 11.37
C GLY A 80 12.00 -2.31 11.18
N SER A 81 11.41 -3.49 11.29
CA SER A 81 12.02 -4.77 10.95
C SER A 81 10.99 -5.74 10.36
N ILE A 82 11.48 -6.76 9.65
CA ILE A 82 10.66 -7.80 9.04
C ILE A 82 11.15 -9.16 9.55
N THR A 83 10.24 -9.96 10.08
CA THR A 83 10.47 -11.33 10.51
C THR A 83 9.56 -12.25 9.70
N ILE A 84 10.14 -13.29 9.09
CA ILE A 84 9.37 -14.33 8.39
C ILE A 84 9.52 -15.62 9.20
N THR A 85 8.41 -16.17 9.69
CA THR A 85 8.43 -17.43 10.43
C THR A 85 7.95 -18.59 9.55
N SER A 86 6.74 -18.48 9.00
CA SER A 86 6.13 -19.48 8.11
C SER A 86 5.34 -18.88 6.95
N GLY A 87 5.26 -17.55 6.86
CA GLY A 87 4.69 -16.84 5.71
C GLY A 87 5.69 -16.63 4.57
N THR A 88 5.28 -15.85 3.58
CA THR A 88 6.11 -15.45 2.42
C THR A 88 5.89 -13.99 2.07
N ILE A 89 6.90 -13.35 1.48
CA ILE A 89 6.80 -12.02 0.88
C ILE A 89 7.14 -12.16 -0.59
N ALA A 90 6.22 -11.76 -1.46
CA ALA A 90 6.38 -11.78 -2.91
C ALA A 90 6.54 -10.34 -3.41
N LEU A 91 7.62 -10.08 -4.15
CA LEU A 91 7.95 -8.78 -4.71
C LEU A 91 7.65 -8.77 -6.21
N ALA A 92 6.80 -7.86 -6.67
CA ALA A 92 6.64 -7.59 -8.10
C ALA A 92 7.81 -6.74 -8.62
N SER A 93 7.85 -6.50 -9.94
CA SER A 93 8.87 -5.66 -10.57
C SER A 93 8.90 -4.27 -9.95
N GLY A 94 10.09 -3.79 -9.57
CA GLY A 94 10.28 -2.47 -8.94
C GLY A 94 9.74 -2.34 -7.52
N ALA A 95 9.20 -3.42 -6.93
CA ALA A 95 8.77 -3.40 -5.53
C ALA A 95 9.96 -3.22 -4.57
N GLU A 96 9.75 -2.50 -3.48
CA GLU A 96 10.79 -2.19 -2.50
C GLU A 96 10.43 -2.68 -1.09
N LEU A 97 11.44 -3.19 -0.38
CA LEU A 97 11.42 -3.40 1.07
C LEU A 97 12.29 -2.33 1.72
N LYS A 98 11.69 -1.50 2.58
CA LYS A 98 12.38 -0.39 3.25
C LYS A 98 12.36 -0.58 4.77
N PRO A 99 13.30 -1.38 5.33
CA PRO A 99 13.42 -1.51 6.78
C PRO A 99 13.87 -0.18 7.42
N LYS A 100 13.58 -0.01 8.71
CA LYS A 100 13.85 1.19 9.53
C LYS A 100 13.29 2.50 8.97
N THR A 101 12.34 2.43 8.03
CA THR A 101 11.86 3.60 7.30
C THR A 101 10.51 4.05 7.86
N PRO A 102 10.39 5.31 8.35
CA PRO A 102 9.11 5.87 8.77
C PRO A 102 8.14 6.03 7.61
N ILE A 103 6.86 6.04 7.95
CA ILE A 103 5.77 6.26 7.01
C ILE A 103 5.07 7.57 7.37
N PHE A 104 4.73 8.36 6.37
CA PHE A 104 4.09 9.67 6.52
C PHE A 104 2.81 9.76 5.70
N ALA A 105 1.85 10.55 6.17
CA ALA A 105 0.65 10.93 5.43
C ALA A 105 0.56 12.46 5.37
N VAL A 106 -0.21 12.98 4.42
CA VAL A 106 -0.52 14.42 4.37
C VAL A 106 -1.62 14.73 5.38
N ASP A 107 -1.38 15.74 6.21
CA ASP A 107 -2.30 16.36 7.17
C ASP A 107 -2.11 17.88 6.92
N SER A 108 -3.10 18.46 6.25
CA SER A 108 -3.04 19.79 5.63
C SER A 108 -3.09 20.91 6.66
N GLU A 109 -3.57 20.57 7.85
CA GLU A 109 -4.03 21.48 8.88
C GLU A 109 -2.84 22.16 9.57
N SER A 110 -3.11 23.35 10.11
CA SER A 110 -2.16 24.07 10.94
C SER A 110 -2.82 24.58 12.22
N PRO A 111 -2.53 23.98 13.39
CA PRO A 111 -1.68 22.80 13.60
C PRO A 111 -2.31 21.50 13.05
N PRO A 112 -1.49 20.48 12.73
CA PRO A 112 -1.99 19.16 12.39
C PRO A 112 -2.84 18.56 13.51
N ASP A 113 -3.96 17.90 13.18
CA ASP A 113 -4.89 17.35 14.16
C ASP A 113 -4.87 15.80 14.23
N GLY A 114 -4.05 15.17 13.39
CA GLY A 114 -3.87 13.72 13.37
C GLY A 114 -4.85 12.99 12.45
N TYR A 115 -5.62 13.68 11.62
CA TYR A 115 -6.39 13.08 10.54
C TYR A 115 -5.72 13.37 9.20
N ALA A 116 -5.54 12.34 8.38
CA ALA A 116 -4.88 12.52 7.10
C ALA A 116 -5.86 13.11 6.07
N ALA A 117 -5.47 14.21 5.42
CA ALA A 117 -6.20 14.79 4.29
C ALA A 117 -6.32 13.82 3.11
N THR A 118 -5.35 12.91 2.95
CA THR A 118 -5.47 11.76 2.04
C THR A 118 -4.82 10.51 2.64
N LEU A 119 -5.41 9.35 2.39
CA LEU A 119 -4.84 8.04 2.77
C LEU A 119 -3.73 7.58 1.81
N THR A 120 -2.91 8.52 1.34
CA THR A 120 -1.70 8.22 0.57
C THR A 120 -0.49 8.34 1.48
N PHE A 121 0.28 7.27 1.58
CA PHE A 121 1.46 7.23 2.40
C PHE A 121 2.75 7.46 1.61
N TYR A 122 3.77 7.92 2.32
CA TYR A 122 5.08 8.26 1.78
C TYR A 122 6.19 7.80 2.72
N THR A 123 7.36 7.45 2.18
CA THR A 123 8.55 7.14 2.98
C THR A 123 9.46 8.34 3.24
N VAL A 124 9.08 9.52 2.75
CA VAL A 124 9.88 10.74 2.85
C VAL A 124 9.09 11.83 3.57
N THR A 125 9.78 12.53 4.46
CA THR A 125 9.21 13.69 5.15
C THR A 125 9.08 14.87 4.19
N ALA A 126 8.04 15.68 4.37
CA ALA A 126 7.80 16.94 3.65
C ALA A 126 6.92 17.86 4.51
N THR A 127 6.87 19.15 4.18
CA THR A 127 5.92 20.09 4.79
C THR A 127 4.49 19.60 4.60
N GLY A 128 3.66 19.70 5.64
CA GLY A 128 2.27 19.20 5.62
C GLY A 128 2.17 17.67 5.72
N ARG A 129 3.25 16.97 6.10
CA ARG A 129 3.20 15.54 6.39
C ARG A 129 3.39 15.26 7.87
N VAL A 130 2.49 14.45 8.41
CA VAL A 130 2.60 13.86 9.74
C VAL A 130 2.96 12.40 9.64
N ARG A 131 3.46 11.85 10.73
CA ARG A 131 3.88 10.45 10.76
C ARG A 131 2.66 9.54 10.88
N LYS A 132 2.66 8.39 10.19
CA LYS A 132 1.54 7.44 10.22
C LYS A 132 1.19 7.03 11.65
N ASN A 133 2.19 6.81 12.50
CA ASN A 133 1.97 6.44 13.90
C ASN A 133 1.40 7.53 14.81
N THR A 134 1.27 8.78 14.33
CA THR A 134 0.57 9.86 15.03
C THR A 134 -0.85 10.07 14.52
N LEU A 135 -1.27 9.34 13.48
CA LEU A 135 -2.62 9.45 12.96
C LEU A 135 -3.63 8.80 13.91
N THR A 136 -4.77 9.47 14.08
CA THR A 136 -5.93 8.93 14.80
C THR A 136 -6.59 7.79 14.01
N SER A 137 -6.58 7.88 12.68
CA SER A 137 -7.10 6.85 11.78
C SER A 137 -6.28 6.74 10.51
N VAL A 138 -6.16 5.52 9.98
CA VAL A 138 -5.55 5.22 8.67
C VAL A 138 -6.57 4.74 7.63
N THR A 139 -7.86 4.79 7.99
CA THR A 139 -8.98 4.39 7.12
C THR A 139 -10.02 5.48 6.94
N ALA A 140 -9.91 6.58 7.68
CA ALA A 140 -10.77 7.75 7.56
C ALA A 140 -9.95 8.95 7.14
N THR A 141 -10.38 9.61 6.07
CA THR A 141 -9.87 10.91 5.65
C THR A 141 -10.41 11.99 6.60
N ASP A 142 -9.64 13.06 6.81
CA ASP A 142 -10.14 14.21 7.57
C ASP A 142 -11.35 14.85 6.88
N CYS A 143 -12.42 15.02 7.63
CA CYS A 143 -13.67 15.61 7.17
C CYS A 143 -13.80 17.08 7.52
N ASN A 144 -12.91 17.57 8.37
CA ASN A 144 -12.89 18.94 8.84
C ASN A 144 -11.86 19.80 8.08
N ASP A 145 -10.95 19.20 7.30
CA ASP A 145 -10.05 19.91 6.38
C ASP A 145 -10.84 20.92 5.53
N ALA A 146 -10.26 22.10 5.32
CA ALA A 146 -10.78 23.13 4.42
C ALA A 146 -11.08 22.59 3.01
N ALA A 147 -10.32 21.59 2.56
CA ALA A 147 -10.56 20.89 1.30
C ALA A 147 -11.91 20.12 1.26
N PHE A 148 -12.38 19.61 2.41
CA PHE A 148 -13.63 18.83 2.52
C PHE A 148 -14.78 19.63 3.13
N SER A 149 -14.52 20.66 3.95
CA SER A 149 -15.55 21.46 4.63
C SER A 149 -16.41 22.32 3.70
N THR A 150 -15.91 22.66 2.50
CA THR A 150 -16.70 23.39 1.49
C THR A 150 -17.65 22.50 0.70
N THR A 151 -17.42 21.17 0.72
CA THR A 151 -18.23 20.19 -0.05
C THR A 151 -19.01 19.24 0.89
N ASN A 152 -18.64 19.16 2.17
CA ASN A 152 -19.28 18.34 3.21
C ASN A 152 -19.43 16.84 2.84
N CYS A 153 -18.61 16.34 1.92
CA CYS A 153 -18.70 14.97 1.40
C CYS A 153 -17.64 14.08 2.02
N CYS A 154 -17.86 13.73 3.28
CA CYS A 154 -17.06 12.71 3.93
C CYS A 154 -17.81 11.38 4.10
N LEU A 155 -19.13 11.39 3.88
CA LEU A 155 -20.02 10.25 4.08
C LEU A 155 -20.78 9.98 2.78
N ALA A 156 -20.13 9.22 1.90
CA ALA A 156 -20.62 8.73 0.61
C ALA A 156 -21.02 9.82 -0.42
N PRO A 157 -20.60 9.65 -1.69
CA PRO A 157 -20.99 10.56 -2.77
C PRO A 157 -22.49 10.48 -3.12
N GLU A 158 -23.29 9.70 -2.41
CA GLU A 158 -24.74 9.59 -2.62
C GLU A 158 -25.55 10.59 -1.77
N TYR A 159 -24.90 11.22 -0.78
CA TYR A 159 -25.51 12.25 0.08
C TYR A 159 -24.96 13.66 -0.25
N CYS A 160 -24.34 13.76 -1.42
CA CYS A 160 -23.88 14.95 -2.13
C CYS A 160 -24.30 14.81 -3.61
#